data_AF-A0A9E8QC59-F1
#
_entry.id   AF-A0A9E8QC59-F1
#
_cell.length_a   1.000
_cell.length_b   1.000
_cell.length_c   1.000
_cell.angle_alpha   90.00
_cell.angle_beta   90.00
_cell.angle_gamma   90.00
#
_symmetry.space_group_name_H-M   'P 1'
#
loop_
_entity.id
_entity.type
_entity.pdbx_description
1 polymer ?
#
loop_
_entity_poly.entity_id
_entity_poly.type
_entity_poly.pdbx_seq_one_letter_code
_entity_poly.pdbx_strand_id
1 'polypeptide(L)'
;MSWGRTITLSVVAIALTTTLVSCSAAANTLSELAAATPTATATPDALEGDLNGDGKLTTFETDWLAKTKADAAVRDYTLTDGTVIQVDPTQTLPEQVRNDIVAQFAEDIAVTTSTVEGGVRDARRQVMIDRVNQVKAATGRDVMVVYPSLSLSSSDARKTDTQVVWSSMNSAPEDGNPFAGPDYDIDRDAYIAKATEIAGDQYDVIVLG
;
A
#
# COMPACT_ATOMS: atom_id res chain seq x y z
N MET A 1 -32.67 -0.25 12.56
CA MET A 1 -32.39 0.59 13.74
C MET A 1 -30.88 0.81 13.78
N SER A 2 -30.44 1.99 13.34
CA SER A 2 -29.02 2.35 13.19
C SER A 2 -28.52 3.04 14.45
N TRP A 3 -27.45 2.54 15.07
CA TRP A 3 -26.69 3.27 16.10
C TRP A 3 -25.32 3.62 15.53
N GLY A 4 -25.21 4.83 14.98
CA GLY A 4 -23.95 5.44 14.57
C GLY A 4 -23.22 6.00 15.80
N ARG A 5 -21.92 5.75 15.90
CA ARG A 5 -21.02 6.42 16.84
C ARG A 5 -20.13 7.38 16.06
N THR A 6 -20.48 8.65 16.12
CA THR A 6 -19.68 9.78 15.62
C THR A 6 -18.72 10.20 16.72
N ILE A 7 -17.41 10.15 16.45
CA ILE A 7 -16.37 10.72 17.32
C ILE A 7 -16.07 12.12 16.80
N THR A 8 -16.47 13.14 17.55
CA THR A 8 -16.24 14.55 17.23
C THR A 8 -14.90 15.00 17.79
N LEU A 9 -14.00 15.47 16.93
CA LEU A 9 -12.75 16.15 17.29
C LEU A 9 -13.04 17.58 17.74
N SER A 10 -12.72 17.89 18.99
CA SER A 10 -12.83 19.25 19.56
C SER A 10 -11.62 20.10 19.14
N VAL A 11 -11.83 21.05 18.23
CA VAL A 11 -10.89 22.15 17.96
C VAL A 11 -11.32 23.35 18.80
N VAL A 12 -10.53 23.70 19.82
CA VAL A 12 -10.72 24.93 20.61
C VAL A 12 -10.02 26.07 19.87
N ALA A 13 -10.82 26.91 19.21
CA ALA A 13 -10.38 28.20 18.66
C ALA A 13 -10.42 29.25 19.77
N ILE A 14 -9.25 29.73 20.22
CA ILE A 14 -9.16 30.88 21.11
C ILE A 14 -9.16 32.15 20.25
N ALA A 15 -10.28 32.87 20.30
CA ALA A 15 -10.44 34.20 19.73
C ALA A 15 -9.70 35.22 20.61
N LEU A 16 -8.72 35.93 20.04
CA LEU A 16 -8.10 37.09 20.68
C LEU A 16 -8.79 38.37 20.16
N THR A 17 -9.53 39.00 21.06
CA THR A 17 -10.31 40.22 20.87
C THR A 17 -9.40 41.45 20.73
N THR A 18 -9.56 42.18 19.63
CA THR A 18 -9.01 43.53 19.44
C THR A 18 -9.92 44.57 20.09
N THR A 19 -9.43 45.31 21.09
CA THR A 19 -10.07 46.55 21.56
C THR A 19 -9.15 47.74 21.35
N LEU A 20 -9.59 48.64 20.48
CA LEU A 20 -9.04 49.97 20.25
C LEU A 20 -9.32 50.87 21.47
N VAL A 21 -8.28 51.44 22.06
CA VAL A 21 -8.40 52.63 22.92
C VAL A 21 -7.42 53.67 22.41
N SER A 22 -7.94 54.78 21.89
CA SER A 22 -7.16 55.97 21.57
C SER A 22 -6.76 56.69 22.86
N CYS A 23 -5.48 57.05 23.00
CA CYS A 23 -5.06 58.05 23.98
C CYS A 23 -4.13 59.05 23.29
N SER A 24 -4.53 60.31 23.28
CA SER A 24 -3.81 61.43 22.66
C SER A 24 -2.76 62.02 23.62
N ALA A 25 -1.51 62.08 23.12
CA ALA A 25 -0.39 62.99 23.40
C ALA A 25 -0.04 63.40 24.85
N ALA A 26 1.14 62.96 25.30
CA ALA A 26 2.10 63.78 26.07
C ALA A 26 3.54 63.28 25.85
N ALA A 27 4.46 64.20 25.60
CA ALA A 27 5.86 63.98 25.21
C ALA A 27 6.77 63.53 26.37
N ASN A 28 7.79 62.71 26.08
CA ASN A 28 9.22 62.98 26.30
C ASN A 28 10.07 61.70 26.35
N THR A 29 11.07 61.67 25.47
CA THR A 29 12.42 61.11 25.67
C THR A 29 12.54 59.77 26.42
N LEU A 30 12.48 58.68 25.68
CA LEU A 30 13.27 57.49 25.98
C LEU A 30 14.03 57.12 24.72
N SER A 31 15.35 57.18 24.83
CA SER A 31 16.33 56.75 23.84
C SER A 31 15.89 55.49 23.12
N GLU A 32 16.23 55.46 21.82
CA GLU A 32 16.32 54.25 20.99
C GLU A 32 16.98 53.11 21.76
N LEU A 33 16.18 52.33 22.49
CA LEU A 33 16.50 50.95 22.75
C LEU A 33 16.05 50.22 21.49
N ALA A 34 16.91 50.23 20.47
CA ALA A 34 16.75 49.37 19.31
C ALA A 34 16.57 47.95 19.86
N ALA A 35 15.33 47.45 19.84
CA ALA A 35 15.04 46.10 20.24
C ALA A 35 15.89 45.19 19.34
N ALA A 36 16.88 44.52 19.93
CA ALA A 36 17.68 43.54 19.22
C ALA A 36 16.69 42.57 18.56
N THR A 37 16.70 42.52 17.24
CA THR A 37 15.85 41.59 16.50
C THR A 37 16.20 40.19 17.00
N PRO A 38 15.23 39.39 17.49
CA PRO A 38 15.53 38.05 17.94
C PRO A 38 16.13 37.29 16.76
N THR A 39 17.42 36.97 16.83
CA THR A 39 18.05 36.06 15.89
C THR A 39 17.38 34.71 16.12
N ALA A 40 16.62 34.23 15.14
CA ALA A 40 16.06 32.90 15.18
C ALA A 40 17.23 31.91 15.35
N THR A 41 17.26 31.22 16.47
CA THR A 41 18.15 30.07 16.67
C THR A 41 17.80 29.06 15.58
N ALA A 42 18.77 28.62 14.79
CA ALA A 42 18.55 27.54 13.83
C ALA A 42 18.02 26.32 14.60
N THR A 43 16.81 25.88 14.26
CA THR A 43 16.31 24.58 14.72
C THR A 43 17.24 23.52 14.12
N PRO A 44 17.82 22.62 14.92
CA PRO A 44 18.61 21.52 14.38
C PRO A 44 17.80 20.74 13.34
N ASP A 45 18.43 20.41 12.21
CA ASP A 45 17.80 19.53 11.24
C ASP A 45 17.54 18.18 11.88
N ALA A 46 16.34 17.64 11.66
CA ALA A 46 15.99 16.31 12.16
C ALA A 46 16.93 15.27 11.56
N LEU A 47 17.48 14.40 12.40
CA LEU A 47 18.33 13.30 11.95
C LEU A 47 17.46 12.24 11.26
N GLU A 48 17.73 11.97 9.98
CA GLU A 48 16.97 10.96 9.23
C GLU A 48 17.08 9.59 9.93
N GLY A 49 15.94 8.95 10.18
CA GLY A 49 15.86 7.66 10.88
C GLY A 49 15.83 7.76 12.41
N ASP A 50 15.94 8.95 12.99
CA ASP A 50 15.70 9.16 14.42
C ASP A 50 14.20 9.14 14.69
N LEU A 51 13.69 7.98 15.14
CA LEU A 51 12.27 7.75 15.33
C LEU A 51 11.74 8.35 16.63
N ASN A 52 12.63 8.68 17.56
CA ASN A 52 12.28 9.14 18.91
C ASN A 52 12.66 10.61 19.18
N GLY A 53 13.45 11.23 18.31
CA GLY A 53 13.83 12.65 18.36
C GLY A 53 14.91 12.98 19.39
N ASP A 54 15.70 12.01 19.85
CA ASP A 54 16.78 12.23 20.84
C ASP A 54 18.10 12.73 20.23
N GLY A 55 18.14 12.85 18.89
CA GLY A 55 19.29 13.33 18.14
C GLY A 55 20.37 12.27 17.91
N LYS A 56 20.08 10.99 18.13
CA LYS A 56 21.00 9.86 17.90
C LYS A 56 20.27 8.73 17.19
N LEU A 57 21.03 7.86 16.52
CA LEU A 57 20.51 6.60 16.00
C LEU A 57 20.92 5.46 16.93
N THR A 58 19.93 4.76 17.45
CA THR A 58 20.13 3.43 18.03
C THR A 58 20.46 2.41 16.94
N THR A 59 20.93 1.22 17.34
CA THR A 59 21.13 0.11 16.40
C THR A 59 19.82 -0.26 15.69
N PHE A 60 18.70 -0.26 16.42
CA PHE A 60 17.39 -0.52 15.84
C PHE A 60 17.02 0.50 14.76
N GLU A 61 17.18 1.79 15.03
CA GLU A 61 16.89 2.87 14.06
C GLU A 61 17.82 2.82 12.85
N THR A 62 19.09 2.45 13.07
CA THR A 62 20.06 2.27 11.98
C THR A 62 19.65 1.12 11.07
N ASP A 63 19.32 -0.04 11.65
CA ASP A 63 18.91 -1.24 10.90
C ASP A 63 17.57 -1.00 10.19
N TRP A 64 16.63 -0.33 10.86
CA TRP A 64 15.35 0.06 10.27
C TRP A 64 15.52 1.03 9.10
N LEU A 65 16.38 2.05 9.23
CA LEU A 65 16.64 3.01 8.16
C LEU A 65 17.32 2.33 6.97
N ALA A 66 18.31 1.47 7.22
CA ALA A 66 18.98 0.71 6.18
C ALA A 66 18.00 -0.20 5.43
N LYS A 67 17.11 -0.90 6.16
CA LYS A 67 16.06 -1.72 5.57
C LYS A 67 15.08 -0.89 4.75
N THR A 68 14.57 0.21 5.30
CA THR A 68 13.64 1.11 4.59
C THR A 68 14.25 1.65 3.30
N LYS A 69 15.53 2.04 3.32
CA LYS A 69 16.25 2.49 2.12
C LYS A 69 16.47 1.36 1.11
N ALA A 70 16.77 0.15 1.57
CA ALA A 70 16.92 -1.01 0.70
C ALA A 70 15.59 -1.43 0.06
N ASP A 71 14.49 -1.35 0.81
CA ASP A 71 13.15 -1.65 0.33
C ASP A 71 12.69 -0.60 -0.70
N ALA A 72 13.07 0.67 -0.54
CA ALA A 72 12.78 1.76 -1.47
C ALA A 72 13.74 1.91 -2.66
N ALA A 73 14.81 1.10 -2.75
CA ALA A 73 15.82 1.24 -3.79
C ALA A 73 15.29 0.82 -5.18
N VAL A 74 15.59 1.63 -6.19
CA VAL A 74 15.30 1.32 -7.60
C VAL A 74 16.02 0.04 -8.03
N ARG A 75 15.32 -0.85 -8.74
CA ARG A 75 15.80 -2.17 -9.16
C ARG A 75 15.80 -2.34 -10.67
N ASP A 76 16.76 -3.10 -11.18
CA ASP A 76 16.72 -3.57 -12.56
C ASP A 76 15.80 -4.79 -12.66
N TYR A 77 14.76 -4.68 -13.50
CA TYR A 77 13.85 -5.77 -13.84
C TYR A 77 14.11 -6.22 -15.28
N THR A 78 14.43 -7.50 -15.48
CA THR A 78 14.58 -8.08 -16.83
C THR A 78 13.27 -8.71 -17.26
N LEU A 79 12.66 -8.17 -18.30
CA LEU A 79 11.46 -8.70 -18.95
C LEU A 79 11.76 -10.07 -19.61
N THR A 80 10.72 -10.83 -19.93
CA THR A 80 10.84 -12.15 -20.59
C THR A 80 11.51 -12.06 -21.97
N ASP A 81 11.41 -10.90 -22.65
CA ASP A 81 12.09 -10.66 -23.93
C ASP A 81 13.57 -10.26 -23.79
N GLY A 82 14.08 -10.14 -22.56
CA GLY A 82 15.45 -9.75 -22.23
C GLY A 82 15.67 -8.25 -22.05
N THR A 83 14.66 -7.42 -22.26
CA THR A 83 14.74 -5.97 -22.01
C THR A 83 14.85 -5.67 -20.52
N VAL A 84 15.73 -4.73 -20.14
CA VAL A 84 15.90 -4.31 -18.74
C VAL A 84 15.21 -2.97 -18.50
N ILE A 85 14.37 -2.90 -17.46
CA ILE A 85 13.63 -1.71 -17.04
C ILE A 85 13.96 -1.40 -15.58
N GLN A 86 14.18 -0.13 -15.27
CA GLN A 86 14.33 0.32 -13.89
C GLN A 86 12.95 0.45 -13.23
N VAL A 87 12.78 -0.18 -12.07
CA VAL A 87 11.55 -0.17 -11.28
C VAL A 87 11.80 0.55 -9.97
N ASP A 88 11.05 1.63 -9.75
CA ASP A 88 10.96 2.29 -8.45
C ASP A 88 9.85 1.62 -7.62
N PRO A 89 10.17 0.91 -6.53
CA PRO A 89 9.19 0.21 -5.72
C PRO A 89 8.22 1.15 -4.97
N THR A 90 8.53 2.45 -4.89
CA THR A 90 7.64 3.45 -4.28
C THR A 90 6.52 3.90 -5.23
N GLN A 91 6.65 3.61 -6.52
CA GLN A 91 5.69 3.98 -7.56
C GLN A 91 4.89 2.75 -8.02
N THR A 92 3.79 3.01 -8.74
CA THR A 92 3.11 1.96 -9.51
C THR A 92 4.08 1.34 -10.52
N LEU A 93 4.04 0.02 -10.69
CA LEU A 93 4.90 -0.70 -11.62
C LEU A 93 4.72 -0.17 -13.04
N PRO A 94 5.79 -0.07 -13.84
CA PRO A 94 5.67 0.28 -15.25
C PRO A 94 4.74 -0.68 -16.01
N GLU A 95 3.99 -0.18 -16.99
CA GLU A 95 3.03 -1.00 -17.75
C GLU A 95 3.67 -2.22 -18.41
N GLN A 96 4.90 -2.06 -18.91
CA GLN A 96 5.67 -3.16 -19.52
C GLN A 96 5.94 -4.28 -18.51
N VAL A 97 6.28 -3.94 -17.26
CA VAL A 97 6.49 -4.91 -16.18
C VAL A 97 5.18 -5.59 -15.81
N ARG A 98 4.06 -4.83 -15.71
CA ARG A 98 2.73 -5.42 -15.43
C ARG A 98 2.31 -6.40 -16.52
N ASN A 99 2.50 -6.05 -17.80
CA ASN A 99 2.15 -6.91 -18.93
C ASN A 99 3.01 -8.17 -18.98
N ASP A 100 4.30 -8.05 -18.67
CA ASP A 100 5.20 -9.20 -18.56
C ASP A 100 4.78 -10.13 -17.41
N ILE A 101 4.44 -9.57 -16.25
CA ILE A 101 3.87 -10.34 -15.13
C ILE A 101 2.60 -11.07 -15.58
N VAL A 102 1.63 -10.39 -16.20
CA VAL A 102 0.41 -11.04 -16.72
C VAL A 102 0.75 -12.22 -17.65
N ALA A 103 1.72 -12.04 -18.56
CA ALA A 103 2.15 -13.09 -19.47
C ALA A 103 2.76 -14.30 -18.73
N GLN A 104 3.58 -14.05 -17.68
CA GLN A 104 4.18 -15.09 -16.86
C GLN A 104 3.17 -15.96 -16.12
N PHE A 105 1.97 -15.44 -15.81
CA PHE A 105 0.90 -16.17 -15.13
C PHE A 105 -0.08 -16.88 -16.09
N ALA A 106 0.02 -16.69 -17.42
CA ALA A 106 -0.99 -17.14 -18.36
C ALA A 106 -1.26 -18.66 -18.29
N GLU A 107 -0.20 -19.48 -18.19
CA GLU A 107 -0.34 -20.94 -18.04
C GLU A 107 -0.98 -21.32 -16.70
N ASP A 108 -0.65 -20.57 -15.64
CA ASP A 108 -1.18 -20.83 -14.32
C ASP A 108 -2.70 -20.58 -14.27
N ILE A 109 -3.16 -19.50 -14.91
CA ILE A 109 -4.59 -19.17 -15.06
C ILE A 109 -5.35 -20.22 -15.87
N ALA A 110 -4.75 -20.75 -16.94
CA ALA A 110 -5.37 -21.80 -17.73
C ALA A 110 -5.65 -23.05 -16.86
N VAL A 111 -4.78 -23.34 -15.89
CA VAL A 111 -4.97 -24.46 -14.96
C VAL A 111 -6.01 -24.13 -13.88
N THR A 112 -5.98 -22.94 -13.27
CA THR A 112 -6.93 -22.57 -12.20
C THR A 112 -8.38 -22.52 -12.68
N THR A 113 -8.61 -22.26 -13.96
CA THR A 113 -9.94 -22.21 -14.59
C THR A 113 -10.37 -23.54 -15.23
N SER A 114 -9.51 -24.57 -15.21
CA SER A 114 -9.79 -25.86 -15.83
C SER A 114 -10.47 -26.87 -14.89
N THR A 115 -11.10 -27.88 -15.48
CA THR A 115 -11.78 -28.99 -14.78
C THR A 115 -10.82 -30.09 -14.32
N VAL A 116 -9.52 -29.80 -14.22
CA VAL A 116 -8.53 -30.76 -13.66
C VAL A 116 -8.86 -31.12 -12.21
N GLU A 117 -8.17 -32.08 -11.63
CA GLU A 117 -8.40 -32.44 -10.22
C GLU A 117 -8.14 -31.26 -9.27
N GLY A 118 -8.91 -31.16 -8.17
CA GLY A 118 -8.75 -30.10 -7.17
C GLY A 118 -7.32 -30.00 -6.62
N GLY A 119 -6.68 -31.14 -6.32
CA GLY A 119 -5.29 -31.14 -5.85
C GLY A 119 -4.29 -30.56 -6.86
N VAL A 120 -4.56 -30.68 -8.16
CA VAL A 120 -3.73 -30.06 -9.21
C VAL A 120 -3.92 -28.54 -9.22
N ARG A 121 -5.17 -28.06 -9.05
CA ARG A 121 -5.44 -26.62 -8.91
C ARG A 121 -4.81 -26.03 -7.65
N ASP A 122 -4.87 -26.74 -6.52
CA ASP A 122 -4.28 -26.27 -5.26
C ASP A 122 -2.75 -26.23 -5.34
N ALA A 123 -2.12 -27.26 -5.92
CA ALA A 123 -0.68 -27.24 -6.20
C ALA A 123 -0.29 -26.08 -7.13
N ARG A 124 -1.12 -25.79 -8.14
CA ARG A 124 -0.90 -24.66 -9.03
C ARG A 124 -1.03 -23.32 -8.32
N ARG A 125 -2.01 -23.17 -7.40
CA ARG A 125 -2.15 -21.97 -6.59
C ARG A 125 -0.90 -21.71 -5.75
N GLN A 126 -0.25 -22.76 -5.23
CA GLN A 126 1.02 -22.60 -4.52
C GLN A 126 2.14 -22.06 -5.42
N VAL A 127 2.23 -22.56 -6.67
CA VAL A 127 3.19 -22.02 -7.66
C VAL A 127 2.94 -20.53 -7.94
N MET A 128 1.67 -20.13 -8.03
CA MET A 128 1.32 -18.72 -8.21
C MET A 128 1.73 -17.86 -7.01
N ILE A 129 1.55 -18.35 -5.77
CA ILE A 129 2.01 -17.65 -4.56
C ILE A 129 3.52 -17.43 -4.60
N ASP A 130 4.28 -18.47 -4.93
CA ASP A 130 5.73 -18.38 -5.04
C ASP A 130 6.14 -17.36 -6.11
N ARG A 131 5.42 -17.32 -7.24
CA ARG A 131 5.64 -16.35 -8.32
C ARG A 131 5.33 -14.91 -7.89
N VAL A 132 4.25 -14.67 -7.14
CA VAL A 132 3.94 -13.33 -6.59
C VAL A 132 5.05 -12.86 -5.65
N ASN A 133 5.59 -13.76 -4.82
CA ASN A 133 6.73 -13.45 -3.96
C ASN A 133 8.01 -13.17 -4.76
N GLN A 134 8.24 -13.88 -5.86
CA GLN A 134 9.34 -13.60 -6.79
C GLN A 134 9.18 -12.22 -7.45
N VAL A 135 7.96 -11.82 -7.82
CA VAL A 135 7.70 -10.48 -8.35
C VAL A 135 8.08 -9.43 -7.32
N LYS A 136 7.64 -9.54 -6.05
CA LYS A 136 8.07 -8.63 -4.98
C LYS A 136 9.58 -8.59 -4.80
N ALA A 137 10.24 -9.75 -4.85
CA ALA A 137 11.69 -9.82 -4.73
C ALA A 137 12.39 -9.11 -5.90
N ALA A 138 11.89 -9.25 -7.12
CA ALA A 138 12.47 -8.64 -8.33
C ALA A 138 12.21 -7.13 -8.42
N THR A 139 11.01 -6.67 -8.05
CA THR A 139 10.60 -5.26 -8.22
C THR A 139 10.78 -4.43 -6.96
N GLY A 140 10.79 -5.06 -5.78
CA GLY A 140 10.70 -4.38 -4.48
C GLY A 140 9.30 -3.89 -4.13
N ARG A 141 8.34 -4.01 -5.06
CA ARG A 141 6.96 -3.57 -4.89
C ARG A 141 6.08 -4.72 -4.44
N ASP A 142 5.24 -4.48 -3.45
CA ASP A 142 4.19 -5.41 -3.07
C ASP A 142 3.10 -5.49 -4.15
N VAL A 143 2.68 -6.71 -4.50
CA VAL A 143 1.73 -6.96 -5.59
C VAL A 143 0.56 -7.79 -5.09
N MET A 144 -0.65 -7.41 -5.51
CA MET A 144 -1.85 -8.21 -5.37
C MET A 144 -2.31 -8.65 -6.76
N VAL A 145 -2.33 -9.95 -7.01
CA VAL A 145 -2.86 -10.49 -8.26
C VAL A 145 -4.32 -10.90 -8.07
N VAL A 146 -5.18 -10.47 -8.99
CA VAL A 146 -6.60 -10.82 -9.07
C VAL A 146 -6.79 -11.75 -10.26
N TYR A 147 -7.44 -12.90 -10.07
CA TYR A 147 -7.51 -13.94 -11.08
C TYR A 147 -8.80 -14.78 -11.02
N PRO A 148 -9.25 -15.33 -12.15
CA PRO A 148 -10.35 -16.29 -12.17
C PRO A 148 -9.88 -17.66 -11.69
N SER A 149 -10.73 -18.34 -10.92
CA SER A 149 -10.51 -19.72 -10.51
C SER A 149 -11.81 -20.51 -10.54
N LEU A 150 -11.70 -21.82 -10.77
CA LEU A 150 -12.83 -22.72 -10.71
C LEU A 150 -13.09 -23.11 -9.25
N SER A 151 -14.27 -22.76 -8.73
CA SER A 151 -14.73 -23.14 -7.40
C SER A 151 -15.96 -24.05 -7.47
N LEU A 152 -16.17 -24.86 -6.43
CA LEU A 152 -17.43 -25.58 -6.25
C LEU A 152 -18.51 -24.54 -5.90
N SER A 153 -19.60 -24.54 -6.67
CA SER A 153 -20.76 -23.65 -6.43
C SER A 153 -21.52 -23.98 -5.13
N SER A 154 -21.14 -25.06 -4.43
CA SER A 154 -21.79 -25.50 -3.20
C SER A 154 -20.81 -26.20 -2.25
N SER A 155 -21.00 -26.00 -0.95
CA SER A 155 -20.35 -26.81 0.10
C SER A 155 -20.91 -28.24 0.20
N ASP A 156 -21.96 -28.57 -0.57
CA ASP A 156 -22.49 -29.93 -0.66
C ASP A 156 -21.59 -30.79 -1.56
N ALA A 157 -20.88 -31.74 -0.94
CA ALA A 157 -19.97 -32.66 -1.61
C ALA A 157 -20.63 -33.53 -2.70
N ARG A 158 -21.96 -33.53 -2.82
CA ARG A 158 -22.71 -34.23 -3.87
C ARG A 158 -22.98 -33.38 -5.11
N LYS A 159 -22.72 -32.07 -5.05
CA LYS A 159 -22.86 -31.17 -6.20
C LYS A 159 -21.51 -30.98 -6.89
N THR A 160 -21.47 -31.29 -8.18
CA THR A 160 -20.28 -31.13 -9.04
C THR A 160 -20.30 -29.84 -9.85
N ASP A 161 -21.33 -29.00 -9.66
CA ASP A 161 -21.48 -27.76 -10.39
C ASP A 161 -20.33 -26.83 -9.98
N THR A 162 -19.46 -26.56 -10.95
CA THR A 162 -18.33 -25.66 -10.79
C THR A 162 -18.65 -24.33 -11.43
N GLN A 163 -18.25 -23.25 -10.78
CA GLN A 163 -18.39 -21.90 -11.32
C GLN A 163 -17.04 -21.20 -11.31
N VAL A 164 -16.84 -20.33 -12.29
CA VAL A 164 -15.68 -19.44 -12.28
C VAL A 164 -15.98 -18.33 -11.27
N VAL A 165 -15.08 -18.18 -10.30
CA VAL A 165 -15.11 -17.12 -9.28
C VAL A 165 -13.85 -16.28 -9.41
N TRP A 166 -13.92 -15.04 -8.94
CA TRP A 166 -12.74 -14.20 -8.79
C TRP A 166 -12.04 -14.48 -7.47
N SER A 167 -10.72 -14.45 -7.49
CA SER A 167 -9.85 -14.74 -6.37
C SER A 167 -8.66 -13.79 -6.39
N SER A 168 -7.98 -13.64 -5.27
CA SER A 168 -6.75 -12.87 -5.19
C SER A 168 -5.71 -13.53 -4.31
N MET A 169 -4.46 -13.15 -4.52
CA MET A 169 -3.33 -13.46 -3.63
C MET A 169 -2.35 -12.29 -3.65
N ASN A 170 -1.61 -12.11 -2.57
CA ASN A 170 -0.69 -10.99 -2.38
C ASN A 170 0.70 -11.49 -1.98
N SER A 171 1.70 -10.61 -2.08
CA SER A 171 3.10 -10.87 -1.73
C SER A 171 3.43 -10.75 -0.24
N ALA A 172 2.40 -10.61 0.61
CA ALA A 172 2.48 -10.73 2.06
C ALA A 172 1.38 -11.69 2.54
N PRO A 173 1.61 -13.01 2.45
CA PRO A 173 0.58 -14.02 2.71
C PRO A 173 0.01 -13.95 4.14
N GLU A 174 0.73 -13.33 5.08
CA GLU A 174 0.27 -13.01 6.44
C GLU A 174 -0.94 -12.06 6.48
N ASP A 175 -1.11 -11.21 5.46
CA ASP A 175 -2.24 -10.27 5.35
C ASP A 175 -3.54 -11.01 4.95
N GLY A 176 -3.44 -12.29 4.57
CA GLY A 176 -4.56 -13.14 4.22
C GLY A 176 -5.23 -12.76 2.89
N ASN A 177 -6.32 -13.47 2.56
CA ASN A 177 -7.15 -13.10 1.42
C ASN A 177 -8.03 -11.89 1.84
N PRO A 178 -7.98 -10.76 1.12
CA PRO A 178 -8.81 -9.59 1.40
C PRO A 178 -10.32 -9.88 1.35
N PHE A 179 -10.73 -10.96 0.69
CA PHE A 179 -12.11 -11.42 0.61
C PHE A 179 -12.34 -12.59 1.58
N ALA A 180 -12.70 -12.27 2.82
CA ALA A 180 -13.21 -13.25 3.78
C ALA A 180 -14.75 -13.25 3.74
N GLY A 181 -15.35 -14.11 2.91
CA GLY A 181 -16.81 -14.24 2.87
C GLY A 181 -17.33 -15.13 1.74
N PRO A 182 -18.57 -15.65 1.85
CA PRO A 182 -19.17 -16.57 0.88
C PRO A 182 -19.74 -15.89 -0.38
N ASP A 183 -19.37 -14.64 -0.68
CA ASP A 183 -19.83 -13.94 -1.88
C ASP A 183 -19.04 -14.43 -3.10
N TYR A 184 -19.27 -15.70 -3.45
CA TYR A 184 -18.69 -16.39 -4.61
C TYR A 184 -19.26 -15.91 -5.95
N ASP A 185 -20.13 -14.90 -5.94
CA ASP A 185 -20.90 -14.41 -7.09
C ASP A 185 -20.78 -12.88 -7.24
N ILE A 186 -19.58 -12.35 -6.97
CA ILE A 186 -19.23 -10.95 -7.27
C ILE A 186 -18.77 -10.88 -8.72
N ASP A 187 -19.30 -9.94 -9.49
CA ASP A 187 -18.85 -9.69 -10.86
C ASP A 187 -17.39 -9.20 -10.88
N ARG A 188 -16.72 -9.37 -12.03
CA ARG A 188 -15.30 -9.05 -12.20
C ARG A 188 -14.95 -7.65 -11.72
N ASP A 189 -15.72 -6.65 -12.12
CA ASP A 189 -15.36 -5.26 -11.91
C ASP A 189 -15.59 -4.86 -10.46
N ALA A 190 -16.65 -5.37 -9.82
CA ALA A 190 -16.85 -5.21 -8.38
C ALA A 190 -15.73 -5.87 -7.56
N TYR A 191 -15.24 -7.05 -7.98
CA TYR A 191 -14.12 -7.71 -7.31
C TYR A 191 -12.82 -6.90 -7.45
N ILE A 192 -12.51 -6.42 -8.67
CA ILE A 192 -11.33 -5.59 -8.91
C ILE A 192 -11.40 -4.28 -8.13
N ALA A 193 -12.57 -3.62 -8.09
CA ALA A 193 -12.77 -2.40 -7.33
C ALA A 193 -12.49 -2.62 -5.85
N LYS A 194 -13.00 -3.72 -5.27
CA LYS A 194 -12.77 -4.06 -3.87
C LYS A 194 -11.31 -4.46 -3.59
N ALA A 195 -10.68 -5.19 -4.51
CA ALA A 195 -9.26 -5.52 -4.42
C ALA A 195 -8.40 -4.25 -4.44
N THR A 196 -8.74 -3.28 -5.29
CA THR A 196 -8.09 -1.97 -5.37
C THR A 196 -8.28 -1.14 -4.10
N GLU A 197 -9.49 -1.14 -3.54
CA GLU A 197 -9.78 -0.47 -2.26
C GLU A 197 -8.91 -1.03 -1.13
N ILE A 198 -8.76 -2.36 -1.06
CA ILE A 198 -7.99 -3.02 0.01
C ILE A 198 -6.49 -2.91 -0.24
N ALA A 199 -6.06 -2.96 -1.49
CA ALA A 199 -4.67 -2.76 -1.89
C ALA A 199 -4.13 -1.41 -1.43
N GLY A 200 -4.95 -0.35 -1.51
CA GLY A 200 -4.55 1.01 -1.18
C GLY A 200 -3.25 1.39 -1.88
N ASP A 201 -2.34 2.02 -1.15
CA ASP A 201 -0.99 2.34 -1.65
C ASP A 201 0.02 1.21 -1.43
N GLN A 202 -0.36 0.17 -0.68
CA GLN A 202 0.54 -0.92 -0.29
C GLN A 202 0.80 -1.85 -1.47
N TYR A 203 -0.24 -2.22 -2.23
CA TYR A 203 -0.14 -3.19 -3.31
C TYR A 203 -0.36 -2.55 -4.68
N ASP A 204 0.43 -2.97 -5.67
CA ASP A 204 0.03 -2.79 -7.07
C ASP A 204 -0.91 -3.93 -7.49
N VAL A 205 -2.11 -3.58 -7.96
CA VAL A 205 -3.13 -4.56 -8.33
C VAL A 205 -2.95 -4.97 -9.79
N ILE A 206 -2.71 -6.26 -10.00
CA ILE A 206 -2.54 -6.85 -11.34
C ILE A 206 -3.67 -7.82 -11.60
N VAL A 207 -4.46 -7.55 -12.64
CA VAL A 207 -5.59 -8.40 -13.03
C VAL A 207 -5.12 -9.41 -14.08
N LEU A 208 -5.28 -10.69 -13.77
CA LEU A 208 -4.95 -11.82 -14.63
C LEU A 208 -6.26 -12.32 -15.25
N GLY A 209 -6.45 -12.16 -16.56
CA GLY A 209 -7.64 -12.66 -17.28
C GLY A 209 -8.71 -11.62 -17.61
#